data_AF-A0A818IK71-F1
#
_entry.id   AF-A0A818IK71-F1
#
_cell.length_a   1.000
_cell.length_b   1.000
_cell.length_c   1.000
_cell.angle_alpha   90.00
_cell.angle_beta   90.00
_cell.angle_gamma   90.00
#
_symmetry.space_group_name_H-M   'P 1'
#
loop_
_entity.id
_entity.type
_entity.pdbx_description
1 polymer ?
#
loop_
_entity_poly.entity_id
_entity_poly.type
_entity_poly.pdbx_seq_one_letter_code
_entity_poly.pdbx_strand_id
1 'polypeptide(L)'
;MSAAERKKQAQEEAEEELLIGLDDTPDYTPAFSRLAFAKQPRTDLFGSSIPDARCHLAKCLQELTSSHPNQFLSVMTNGLSKEQLLDIQKYCALANVTLI
;
A
#
# COMPACT_ATOMS: atom_id res chain seq x y z
N MET A 1 34.44 1.89 -38.49
CA MET A 1 33.78 2.19 -37.21
C MET A 1 33.82 3.68 -36.97
N SER A 2 32.64 4.29 -36.89
CA SER A 2 32.42 5.73 -36.71
C SER A 2 32.64 6.14 -35.26
N ALA A 3 33.05 7.40 -35.02
CA ALA A 3 33.25 7.94 -33.67
C ALA A 3 31.97 7.90 -32.80
N ALA A 4 30.79 7.86 -33.44
CA ALA A 4 29.51 7.67 -32.76
C ALA A 4 29.33 6.25 -32.19
N GLU A 5 29.82 5.23 -32.89
CA GLU A 5 29.75 3.83 -32.43
C GLU A 5 30.69 3.60 -31.24
N ARG A 6 31.88 4.23 -31.25
CA ARG A 6 32.82 4.18 -30.11
C ARG A 6 32.29 4.88 -28.87
N LYS A 7 31.56 5.99 -29.02
CA LYS A 7 30.91 6.68 -27.88
C LYS A 7 29.75 5.89 -27.32
N LYS A 8 28.97 5.24 -28.19
CA LYS A 8 27.86 4.38 -27.77
C LYS A 8 28.37 3.15 -27.02
N GLN A 9 29.41 2.50 -27.55
CA GLN A 9 30.04 1.34 -26.92
C GLN A 9 30.72 1.69 -25.58
N ALA A 10 31.40 2.83 -25.48
CA ALA A 10 31.98 3.30 -24.22
C ALA A 10 30.92 3.67 -23.17
N GLN A 11 29.73 4.10 -23.60
CA GLN A 11 28.63 4.39 -22.69
C GLN A 11 27.92 3.11 -22.21
N GLU A 12 27.81 2.11 -23.09
CA GLU A 12 27.26 0.79 -22.77
C GLU A 12 28.21 0.01 -21.83
N GLU A 13 29.53 0.09 -22.05
CA GLU A 13 30.56 -0.45 -21.15
C GLU A 13 30.56 0.27 -19.79
N ALA A 14 30.33 1.59 -19.75
CA ALA A 14 30.21 2.34 -18.50
C ALA A 14 28.94 2.01 -17.71
N GLU A 15 27.84 1.69 -18.39
CA GLU A 15 26.59 1.21 -17.77
C GLU A 15 26.73 -0.23 -17.25
N GLU A 16 27.51 -1.07 -17.92
CA GLU A 16 27.81 -2.45 -17.49
C GLU A 16 28.80 -2.49 -16.31
N GLU A 17 29.84 -1.64 -16.28
CA GLU A 17 30.74 -1.49 -15.12
C GLU A 17 29.99 -0.95 -13.87
N LEU A 18 29.01 -0.06 -14.06
CA LEU A 18 28.15 0.42 -12.97
C LEU A 18 27.29 -0.71 -12.37
N LEU A 19 26.99 -1.75 -13.15
CA LEU A 19 26.20 -2.91 -12.74
C LEU A 19 27.04 -3.94 -11.97
N ILE A 20 28.32 -4.08 -12.30
CA ILE A 20 29.24 -5.07 -11.69
C ILE A 20 29.70 -4.62 -10.28
N GLY A 21 29.74 -3.32 -9.99
CA GLY A 21 30.10 -2.80 -8.65
C GLY A 21 29.01 -2.90 -7.57
N LEU A 22 27.79 -3.34 -7.93
CA LEU A 22 26.65 -3.43 -6.99
C LEU A 22 26.68 -4.66 -6.09
N ASP A 23 27.45 -5.70 -6.44
CA ASP A 23 27.46 -6.99 -5.72
C ASP A 23 28.46 -7.01 -4.55
N ASP A 24 29.48 -6.12 -4.58
CA ASP A 24 30.54 -6.04 -3.57
C ASP A 24 30.26 -5.03 -2.43
N THR A 25 29.15 -4.28 -2.51
CA THR A 25 28.74 -3.32 -1.46
C THR A 25 27.41 -3.72 -0.84
N PRO A 26 27.42 -4.57 0.21
CA PRO A 26 26.23 -4.80 0.99
C PRO A 26 25.69 -3.44 1.45
N ASP A 27 24.39 -3.22 1.23
CA ASP A 27 23.64 -1.98 1.49
C ASP A 27 23.51 -0.95 0.34
N TYR A 28 24.20 -1.10 -0.80
CA TYR A 28 24.00 -0.17 -1.92
C TYR A 28 22.58 -0.26 -2.51
N THR A 29 22.10 -1.46 -2.82
CA THR A 29 20.75 -1.68 -3.38
C THR A 29 19.62 -1.12 -2.50
N PRO A 30 19.59 -1.37 -1.17
CA PRO A 30 18.58 -0.75 -0.30
C PRO A 30 18.78 0.77 -0.15
N ALA A 31 20.01 1.30 -0.20
CA ALA A 31 20.25 2.75 -0.17
C ALA A 31 19.82 3.43 -1.48
N PHE A 32 20.14 2.86 -2.63
CA PHE A 32 19.78 3.33 -3.96
C PHE A 32 18.26 3.31 -4.15
N SER A 33 17.59 2.21 -3.81
CA SER A 33 16.12 2.15 -3.86
C SER A 33 15.50 3.23 -2.97
N ARG A 34 16.00 3.41 -1.74
CA ARG A 34 15.53 4.49 -0.85
C ARG A 34 15.73 5.88 -1.47
N LEU A 35 16.85 6.14 -2.13
CA LEU A 35 17.13 7.42 -2.80
C LEU A 35 16.29 7.62 -4.07
N ALA A 36 16.14 6.57 -4.89
CA ALA A 36 15.34 6.58 -6.11
C ALA A 36 13.86 6.86 -5.81
N PHE A 37 13.35 6.34 -4.68
CA PHE A 37 11.98 6.54 -4.23
C PHE A 37 11.82 7.72 -3.25
N ALA A 38 12.90 8.36 -2.79
CA ALA A 38 12.83 9.47 -1.82
C ALA A 38 12.07 10.70 -2.34
N LYS A 39 12.08 10.92 -3.66
CA LYS A 39 11.37 12.04 -4.30
C LYS A 39 9.99 11.66 -4.83
N GLN A 40 9.61 10.39 -4.75
CA GLN A 40 8.26 10.00 -5.15
C GLN A 40 7.28 10.40 -4.04
N PRO A 41 6.27 11.23 -4.34
CA PRO A 41 5.24 11.52 -3.37
C PRO A 41 4.56 10.20 -2.99
N ARG A 42 4.43 9.95 -1.69
CA ARG A 42 3.70 8.78 -1.18
C ARG A 42 2.33 8.77 -1.86
N THR A 43 2.11 7.80 -2.73
CA THR A 43 0.86 7.69 -3.46
C THR A 43 -0.20 7.20 -2.50
N ASP A 44 -0.96 8.12 -1.93
CA ASP A 44 -2.18 7.79 -1.19
C ASP A 44 -3.27 7.47 -2.22
N LEU A 45 -3.68 6.21 -2.28
CA LEU A 45 -4.75 5.75 -3.18
C LEU A 45 -6.09 6.45 -2.88
N PHE A 46 -6.27 6.90 -1.63
CA PHE A 46 -7.46 7.63 -1.22
C PHE A 46 -7.30 9.14 -1.34
N GLY A 47 -6.10 9.62 -1.70
CA GLY A 47 -5.82 11.03 -1.97
C GLY A 47 -6.32 11.97 -0.88
N SER A 48 -6.13 11.63 0.40
CA SER A 48 -6.66 12.35 1.59
C SER A 48 -8.19 12.44 1.71
N SER A 49 -8.95 11.72 0.88
CA SER A 49 -10.42 11.70 0.91
C SER A 49 -11.01 11.02 2.15
N ILE A 50 -10.22 10.23 2.88
CA ILE A 50 -10.66 9.53 4.09
C ILE A 50 -10.12 10.26 5.34
N PRO A 51 -10.96 11.03 6.04
CA PRO A 51 -10.54 11.77 7.24
C PRO A 51 -10.39 10.89 8.48
N ASP A 52 -11.24 9.87 8.65
CA ASP A 52 -11.11 8.86 9.71
C ASP A 52 -11.31 7.46 9.12
N ALA A 53 -10.23 6.67 9.14
CA ALA A 53 -10.23 5.30 8.65
C ALA A 53 -11.24 4.40 9.37
N ARG A 54 -11.52 4.67 10.65
CA ARG A 54 -12.48 3.89 11.45
C ARG A 54 -13.91 4.14 10.99
N CYS A 55 -14.25 5.40 10.70
CA CYS A 55 -15.55 5.76 10.16
C CYS A 55 -15.74 5.23 8.74
N HIS A 56 -14.69 5.28 7.92
CA HIS A 56 -14.73 4.72 6.57
C HIS A 56 -14.92 3.21 6.59
N LEU A 57 -14.21 2.50 7.48
CA LEU A 57 -14.40 1.06 7.68
C LEU A 57 -15.85 0.73 8.05
N ALA A 58 -16.45 1.47 8.99
CA ALA A 58 -17.84 1.26 9.39
C ALA A 58 -18.83 1.45 8.22
N LYS A 59 -18.61 2.46 7.36
CA LYS A 59 -19.42 2.69 6.15
C LYS A 59 -19.28 1.56 5.14
N CYS A 60 -18.06 1.12 4.86
CA CYS A 60 -17.83 -0.02 3.97
C CYS A 60 -18.48 -1.31 4.51
N LEU A 61 -18.43 -1.53 5.82
CA LEU A 61 -19.10 -2.67 6.45
C LEU A 61 -20.63 -2.59 6.32
N GLN A 62 -21.22 -1.39 6.41
CA GLN A 62 -22.64 -1.19 6.15
C GLN A 62 -23.02 -1.48 4.70
N GLU A 63 -22.24 -0.98 3.74
CA GLU A 63 -22.48 -1.25 2.31
C GLU A 63 -22.41 -2.75 2.03
N LEU A 64 -21.44 -3.44 2.64
CA LEU A 64 -21.26 -4.87 2.49
C LEU A 64 -22.41 -5.68 3.11
N THR A 65 -22.82 -5.34 4.33
CA THR A 65 -23.96 -5.98 5.00
C THR A 65 -25.28 -5.71 4.26
N SER A 66 -25.46 -4.51 3.72
CA SER A 66 -26.63 -4.15 2.90
C SER A 66 -26.66 -4.91 1.57
N SER A 67 -25.51 -5.16 0.95
CA SER A 67 -25.40 -5.90 -0.32
C SER A 67 -25.57 -7.42 -0.15
N HIS A 68 -25.19 -7.94 1.03
CA HIS A 68 -25.23 -9.37 1.35
C HIS A 68 -25.86 -9.61 2.74
N PRO A 69 -27.18 -9.40 2.87
CA PRO A 69 -27.87 -9.55 4.14
C PRO A 69 -27.77 -10.99 4.66
N ASN A 70 -27.67 -11.14 5.99
CA ASN A 70 -27.60 -12.40 6.74
C ASN A 70 -26.31 -13.25 6.63
N GLN A 71 -25.43 -12.98 5.67
CA GLN A 71 -24.18 -13.76 5.54
C GLN A 71 -23.07 -13.20 6.44
N PHE A 72 -22.94 -11.88 6.48
CA PHE A 72 -21.75 -11.25 7.04
C PHE A 72 -21.79 -11.14 8.58
N LEU A 73 -22.97 -10.93 9.16
CA LEU A 73 -23.14 -10.86 10.61
C LEU A 73 -22.74 -12.18 11.30
N SER A 74 -23.17 -13.32 10.75
CA SER A 74 -22.83 -14.65 11.28
C SER A 74 -21.32 -14.94 11.21
N VAL A 75 -20.66 -14.50 10.14
CA VAL A 75 -19.21 -14.65 9.99
C VAL A 75 -18.46 -13.76 10.96
N MET A 76 -18.92 -12.52 11.15
CA MET A 76 -18.34 -11.61 12.15
C MET A 76 -18.46 -12.16 13.57
N THR A 77 -19.63 -12.64 13.98
CA THR A 77 -19.83 -13.12 15.36
C THR A 77 -19.06 -14.39 15.66
N ASN A 78 -18.80 -15.23 14.66
CA ASN A 78 -18.07 -16.48 14.83
C ASN A 78 -16.55 -16.34 14.63
N GLY A 79 -16.12 -15.36 13.83
CA GLY A 79 -14.71 -15.16 13.48
C GLY A 79 -13.97 -14.13 14.33
N LEU A 80 -14.68 -13.23 15.01
CA LEU A 80 -14.08 -12.14 15.80
C LEU A 80 -14.20 -12.42 17.30
N SER A 81 -13.23 -11.92 18.07
CA SER A 81 -13.32 -11.92 19.52
C SER A 81 -14.36 -10.91 20.01
N LYS A 82 -14.87 -11.10 21.24
CA LYS A 82 -15.85 -10.19 21.84
C LYS A 82 -15.34 -8.74 21.95
N GLU A 83 -14.05 -8.56 22.16
CA GLU A 83 -13.41 -7.24 22.24
C GLU A 83 -13.40 -6.55 20.87
N GLN A 84 -13.06 -7.28 19.81
CA GLN A 84 -13.05 -6.75 18.46
C GLN A 84 -14.46 -6.37 17.98
N LEU A 85 -15.48 -7.16 18.33
CA LEU A 85 -16.87 -6.83 18.04
C LEU A 85 -17.31 -5.54 18.75
N LEU A 86 -16.90 -5.34 20.00
CA LEU A 86 -17.17 -4.10 20.73
C LEU A 86 -16.50 -2.89 20.08
N ASP A 87 -15.25 -3.04 19.63
CA ASP A 87 -14.55 -1.94 18.96
C ASP A 87 -15.18 -1.60 17.60
N ILE A 88 -15.61 -2.60 16.83
CA ILE A 88 -16.35 -2.37 15.58
C ILE A 88 -17.68 -1.68 15.88
N GLN A 89 -18.41 -2.07 16.93
CA GLN A 89 -19.64 -1.37 17.34
C GLN A 89 -19.36 0.09 17.72
N LYS A 90 -18.25 0.38 18.42
CA LYS A 90 -17.85 1.77 18.71
C LYS A 90 -17.58 2.55 17.42
N TYR A 91 -16.91 1.95 16.44
CA TYR A 91 -16.67 2.60 15.15
C TYR A 91 -17.95 2.84 14.37
N CYS A 92 -18.90 1.90 14.42
CA CYS A 92 -20.24 2.06 13.83
C CYS A 92 -21.01 3.20 14.51
N ALA A 93 -20.96 3.29 15.84
CA ALA A 93 -21.57 4.38 16.58
C ALA A 93 -20.95 5.75 16.24
N LEU A 94 -19.62 5.83 16.13
CA LEU A 94 -18.92 7.06 15.71
C LEU A 94 -19.28 7.49 14.28
N ALA A 95 -19.53 6.52 13.40
CA ALA A 95 -19.92 6.78 12.02
C ALA A 95 -21.44 7.03 11.84
N ASN A 96 -22.25 6.90 12.90
CA ASN A 96 -23.72 6.90 12.86
C ASN A 96 -24.29 5.86 11.88
N VAL A 97 -23.70 4.66 11.89
CA VAL A 97 -24.01 3.56 10.98
C VAL A 97 -24.51 2.36 11.78
N THR A 98 -25.53 1.68 11.26
CA THR A 98 -26.04 0.43 11.81
C THR A 98 -25.80 -0.69 10.80
N LEU A 99 -25.17 -1.78 11.26
CA LEU A 99 -25.01 -3.02 10.48
C LEU A 99 -26.34 -3.77 10.53
N ILE A 100 -26.91 -4.08 9.35
CA ILE A 100 -28.22 -4.72 9.18
C ILE A 100 -28.04 -6.15 8.69
#